data_AF-A0A8B8EQ41-F1
#
_entry.id   AF-A0A8B8EQ41-F1
#
_cell.length_a   1.000
_cell.length_b   1.000
_cell.length_c   1.000
_cell.angle_alpha   90.00
_cell.angle_beta   90.00
_cell.angle_gamma   90.00
#
_symmetry.space_group_name_H-M   'P 1'
#
loop_
_entity.id
_entity.type
_entity.pdbx_description
1 polymer ?
#
loop_
_entity_poly.entity_id
_entity_poly.type
_entity_poly.pdbx_seq_one_letter_code
_entity_poly.pdbx_strand_id
1 'polypeptide(L)'
;MDADQNKWMMKSFDLAKEALKAGEVPVGCIIVYSDEIIAIGRNEVNETKNATRHAEIVAIDHVLRWSKENNLDSDTVFSKSVLYVTVEPCIMCAGALRQVGIPLVVFGCHNERFGGCGSILSIHDANILSLGPSFQCIGGVMKEKAIDLLKKFYQGENPNAPEEKRKVKKEELNI
;
A
#
# COMPACT_ATOMS: atom_id res chain seq x y z
N MET A 1 -1.22 -8.78 21.28
CA MET A 1 -1.54 -8.95 19.85
C MET A 1 -1.79 -7.59 19.19
N ASP A 2 -2.75 -6.80 19.67
CA ASP A 2 -3.08 -5.48 19.08
C ASP A 2 -1.98 -4.41 19.26
N ALA A 3 -1.20 -4.46 20.35
CA ALA A 3 -0.17 -3.45 20.65
C ALA A 3 0.98 -3.45 19.62
N ASP A 4 1.45 -4.63 19.22
CA ASP A 4 2.52 -4.75 18.21
C ASP A 4 2.02 -4.40 16.81
N GLN A 5 0.79 -4.78 16.46
CA GLN A 5 0.17 -4.41 15.19
C GLN A 5 0.05 -2.89 15.03
N ASN A 6 -0.41 -2.19 16.07
CA ASN A 6 -0.49 -0.72 16.03
C ASN A 6 0.89 -0.06 15.95
N LYS A 7 1.89 -0.60 16.65
CA LYS A 7 3.29 -0.13 16.56
C LYS A 7 3.81 -0.25 15.12
N TRP A 8 3.58 -1.38 14.47
CA TRP A 8 4.01 -1.62 13.09
C TRP A 8 3.24 -0.76 12.09
N MET A 9 1.92 -0.69 12.21
CA MET A 9 1.09 0.16 11.37
C MET A 9 1.48 1.65 11.48
N MET A 10 1.87 2.12 12.67
CA MET A 10 2.37 3.48 12.86
C MET A 10 3.63 3.77 12.05
N LYS A 11 4.52 2.80 11.86
CA LYS A 11 5.71 2.96 10.99
C LYS A 11 5.30 3.05 9.52
N SER A 12 4.32 2.27 9.07
CA SER A 12 3.75 2.41 7.73
C SER A 12 3.14 3.80 7.50
N PHE A 13 2.54 4.39 8.54
CA PHE A 13 2.02 5.77 8.46
C PHE A 13 3.11 6.84 8.35
N ASP A 14 4.30 6.61 8.91
CA ASP A 14 5.40 7.57 8.75
C ASP A 14 5.85 7.62 7.28
N LEU A 15 5.95 6.46 6.63
CA LEU A 15 6.24 6.33 5.19
C LEU A 15 5.12 6.91 4.31
N ALA A 16 3.86 6.74 4.71
CA ALA A 16 2.72 7.35 4.01
C ALA A 16 2.77 8.88 4.05
N LYS A 17 3.22 9.48 5.16
CA LYS A 17 3.44 10.94 5.25
C LYS A 17 4.62 11.39 4.40
N GLU A 18 5.67 10.57 4.27
CA GLU A 18 6.78 10.85 3.36
C GLU A 18 6.31 10.87 1.91
N ALA A 19 5.50 9.89 1.48
CA ALA A 19 4.85 9.90 0.17
C ALA A 19 4.01 11.17 -0.03
N LEU A 20 3.18 11.54 0.95
CA LEU A 20 2.38 12.77 0.86
C LEU A 20 3.25 14.02 0.64
N LYS A 21 4.35 14.16 1.40
CA LYS A 21 5.28 15.28 1.28
C LYS A 21 5.99 15.30 -0.09
N ALA A 22 6.19 14.14 -0.70
CA ALA A 22 6.75 14.00 -2.04
C ALA A 22 5.71 14.22 -3.17
N GLY A 23 4.46 14.57 -2.83
CA GLY A 23 3.38 14.73 -3.82
C GLY A 23 2.86 13.40 -4.38
N GLU A 24 3.07 12.31 -3.65
CA GLU A 24 2.60 10.96 -3.99
C GLU A 24 1.30 10.63 -3.23
N VAL A 25 0.54 9.66 -3.74
CA VAL A 25 -0.60 9.10 -2.99
C VAL A 25 -0.07 8.56 -1.66
N PRO A 26 -0.67 8.91 -0.50
CA PRO A 26 -0.10 8.66 0.82
C PRO A 26 -0.28 7.21 1.28
N VAL A 27 0.37 6.29 0.57
CA VAL A 27 0.42 4.86 0.88
C VAL A 27 1.85 4.54 1.31
N GLY A 28 1.96 3.92 2.48
CA GLY A 28 3.22 3.45 3.04
C GLY A 28 3.04 2.05 3.61
N CYS A 29 4.11 1.26 3.58
CA CYS A 29 4.10 -0.09 4.11
C CYS A 29 5.47 -0.52 4.65
N ILE A 30 5.44 -1.55 5.49
CA ILE A 30 6.63 -2.24 5.97
C ILE A 30 6.41 -3.75 5.88
N ILE A 31 7.49 -4.52 5.73
CA ILE A 31 7.47 -5.97 5.85
C ILE A 31 8.31 -6.36 7.06
N VAL A 32 7.69 -7.12 7.97
CA VAL A 32 8.29 -7.60 9.20
C VAL A 32 8.61 -9.09 9.06
N TYR A 33 9.84 -9.47 9.37
CA TYR A 33 10.32 -10.85 9.42
C TYR A 33 11.09 -11.05 10.72
N SER A 34 10.74 -12.08 11.50
CA SER A 34 11.36 -12.37 12.80
C SER A 34 11.40 -11.16 13.76
N ASP A 35 10.26 -10.45 13.87
CA ASP A 35 10.08 -9.24 14.69
C ASP A 35 10.94 -8.02 14.29
N GLU A 36 11.58 -8.07 13.12
CA GLU A 36 12.38 -6.99 12.56
C GLU A 36 11.79 -6.44 11.27
N ILE A 37 11.89 -5.13 11.07
CA ILE A 37 11.53 -4.50 9.79
C ILE A 37 12.66 -4.78 8.80
N ILE A 38 12.43 -5.66 7.83
CA ILE A 38 13.43 -5.99 6.80
C ILE A 38 13.23 -5.17 5.52
N ALA A 39 12.05 -4.59 5.33
CA ALA A 39 11.74 -3.77 4.18
C ALA A 39 10.72 -2.68 4.50
N ILE A 40 10.87 -1.56 3.81
CA ILE A 40 9.96 -0.42 3.81
C ILE A 40 9.57 -0.09 2.38
N GLY A 41 8.39 0.49 2.18
CA GLY A 41 7.96 0.98 0.89
C GLY A 41 6.97 2.13 1.03
N ARG A 42 7.01 3.08 0.10
CA ARG A 42 6.00 4.12 -0.07
C ARG A 42 5.64 4.23 -1.54
N ASN A 43 4.53 4.89 -1.86
CA ASN A 43 4.23 5.17 -3.27
C ASN A 43 5.32 6.05 -3.89
N GLU A 44 5.81 5.66 -5.06
CA GLU A 44 6.92 6.30 -5.80
C GLU A 44 6.56 6.48 -7.28
N VAL A 45 5.27 6.41 -7.65
CA VAL A 45 4.81 6.40 -9.04
C VAL A 45 5.24 7.65 -9.80
N ASN A 46 5.06 8.83 -9.22
CA ASN A 46 5.44 10.10 -9.84
C ASN A 46 6.97 10.25 -9.88
N GLU A 47 7.64 9.96 -8.77
CA GLU A 47 9.10 10.09 -8.62
C GLU A 47 9.86 9.22 -9.63
N THR A 48 9.41 7.98 -9.81
CA THR A 48 10.06 7.00 -10.70
C THR A 48 9.51 7.02 -12.13
N LYS A 49 8.41 7.76 -12.37
CA LYS A 49 7.64 7.73 -13.62
C LYS A 49 7.23 6.31 -14.05
N ASN A 50 6.96 5.46 -13.06
CA ASN A 50 6.58 4.08 -13.28
C ASN A 50 5.30 3.76 -12.51
N ALA A 51 4.25 3.44 -13.26
CA ALA A 51 2.91 3.16 -12.74
C ALA A 51 2.85 1.98 -11.76
N THR A 52 3.84 1.08 -11.75
CA THR A 52 3.83 -0.08 -10.86
C THR A 52 4.47 0.17 -9.50
N ARG A 53 5.09 1.34 -9.28
CA ARG A 53 5.87 1.66 -8.06
C ARG A 53 5.00 2.06 -6.87
N HIS A 54 4.05 1.18 -6.56
CA HIS A 54 3.27 1.21 -5.33
C HIS A 54 4.10 0.74 -4.14
N ALA A 55 3.70 1.14 -2.94
CA ALA A 55 4.42 0.85 -1.70
C ALA A 55 4.78 -0.63 -1.55
N GLU A 56 3.85 -1.54 -1.86
CA GLU A 56 4.03 -2.99 -1.71
C GLU A 56 5.06 -3.55 -2.69
N ILE A 57 5.06 -3.06 -3.94
CA ILE A 57 6.05 -3.47 -4.95
C ILE A 57 7.45 -2.98 -4.56
N VAL A 58 7.55 -1.75 -4.05
CA VAL A 58 8.80 -1.19 -3.51
C VAL A 58 9.31 -2.05 -2.35
N ALA A 59 8.44 -2.45 -1.43
CA ALA A 59 8.81 -3.28 -0.29
C ALA A 59 9.22 -4.70 -0.71
N ILE A 60 8.57 -5.31 -1.70
CA ILE A 60 8.97 -6.60 -2.28
C ILE A 60 10.41 -6.54 -2.80
N ASP A 61 10.76 -5.50 -3.58
CA ASP A 61 12.13 -5.32 -4.05
C ASP A 61 13.14 -5.23 -2.90
N HIS A 62 12.75 -4.56 -1.82
CA HIS A 62 13.60 -4.40 -0.64
C HIS A 62 13.81 -5.73 0.08
N VAL A 63 12.79 -6.59 0.20
CA VAL A 63 12.93 -7.95 0.74
C VAL A 63 13.86 -8.78 -0.15
N LEU A 64 13.74 -8.70 -1.48
CA LEU A 64 14.61 -9.45 -2.40
C LEU A 64 16.08 -9.03 -2.25
N ARG A 65 16.36 -7.73 -2.14
CA ARG A 65 17.71 -7.22 -1.89
C ARG A 65 18.22 -7.64 -0.52
N TRP A 66 17.43 -7.46 0.54
CA TRP A 66 17.79 -7.83 1.90
C TRP A 66 18.08 -9.33 2.02
N SER A 67 17.27 -10.18 1.39
CA SER A 67 17.47 -11.64 1.40
C SER A 67 18.79 -12.00 0.74
N LYS A 68 19.09 -11.39 -0.41
CA LYS A 68 20.37 -11.58 -1.12
C LYS A 68 21.56 -11.13 -0.29
N GLU A 69 21.48 -9.95 0.35
CA GLU A 69 22.55 -9.40 1.19
C GLU A 69 22.83 -10.26 2.43
N ASN A 70 21.80 -10.91 2.98
CA ASN A 70 21.91 -11.81 4.12
C ASN A 70 22.12 -13.29 3.73
N ASN A 71 22.27 -13.58 2.43
CA ASN A 71 22.44 -14.92 1.90
C ASN A 71 21.32 -15.90 2.32
N LEU A 72 20.10 -15.39 2.36
CA LEU A 72 18.86 -16.10 2.68
C LEU A 72 18.02 -16.31 1.42
N ASP A 73 17.26 -17.40 1.40
CA ASP A 73 16.26 -17.68 0.36
C ASP A 73 15.05 -16.75 0.52
N SER A 74 14.72 -16.00 -0.54
CA SER A 74 13.64 -15.00 -0.48
C SER A 74 12.26 -15.61 -0.24
N ASP A 75 12.00 -16.79 -0.80
CA ASP A 75 10.70 -17.47 -0.66
C ASP A 75 10.47 -17.87 0.81
N THR A 76 11.53 -18.33 1.48
CA THR A 76 11.54 -18.61 2.92
C THR A 76 11.31 -17.33 3.76
N VAL A 77 11.88 -16.20 3.35
CA VAL A 77 11.69 -14.92 4.04
C VAL A 77 10.25 -14.44 3.89
N PHE A 78 9.71 -14.40 2.66
CA PHE A 78 8.33 -13.98 2.42
C PHE A 78 7.30 -14.86 3.12
N SER A 79 7.46 -16.18 3.08
CA SER A 79 6.53 -17.14 3.70
C SER A 79 6.43 -17.04 5.23
N LYS A 80 7.35 -16.29 5.87
CA LYS A 80 7.38 -16.03 7.32
C LYS A 80 7.25 -14.54 7.65
N SER A 81 6.90 -13.72 6.67
CA SER A 81 6.80 -12.27 6.82
C SER A 81 5.35 -11.81 7.00
N VAL A 82 5.19 -10.59 7.54
CA VAL A 82 3.91 -9.89 7.62
C VAL A 82 4.03 -8.53 6.98
N LEU A 83 3.13 -8.19 6.06
CA LEU A 83 3.03 -6.85 5.49
C LEU A 83 2.07 -6.00 6.33
N TYR A 84 2.48 -4.77 6.67
CA TYR A 84 1.61 -3.75 7.23
C TYR A 84 1.52 -2.57 6.26
N VAL A 85 0.34 -2.25 5.75
CA VAL A 85 0.14 -1.19 4.74
C VAL A 85 -1.00 -0.26 5.10
N THR A 86 -0.87 1.04 4.84
CA THR A 86 -1.89 2.01 5.29
C THR A 86 -3.23 1.89 4.56
N VAL A 87 -3.25 1.36 3.33
CA VAL A 87 -4.44 1.19 2.49
C VAL A 87 -4.47 -0.24 1.95
N GLU A 88 -5.65 -0.83 1.83
CA GLU A 88 -5.82 -2.15 1.25
C GLU A 88 -5.09 -2.27 -0.11
N PRO A 89 -4.28 -3.33 -0.30
CA PRO A 89 -3.57 -3.56 -1.55
C PRO A 89 -4.51 -3.57 -2.74
N CYS A 90 -4.11 -2.90 -3.82
CA CYS A 90 -4.86 -2.97 -5.07
C CYS A 90 -4.75 -4.37 -5.71
N ILE A 91 -5.55 -4.64 -6.73
CA ILE A 91 -5.55 -5.90 -7.49
C ILE A 91 -4.13 -6.32 -7.93
N MET A 92 -3.32 -5.38 -8.44
CA MET A 92 -1.94 -5.64 -8.85
C MET A 92 -1.07 -6.06 -7.66
N CYS A 93 -1.07 -5.27 -6.57
CA CYS A 93 -0.25 -5.54 -5.40
C CYS A 93 -0.68 -6.85 -4.71
N ALA A 94 -1.98 -7.12 -4.61
CA ALA A 94 -2.49 -8.39 -4.08
C ALA A 94 -2.02 -9.59 -4.92
N GLY A 95 -2.00 -9.46 -6.25
CA GLY A 95 -1.45 -10.49 -7.15
C GLY A 95 0.05 -10.73 -6.92
N ALA A 96 0.84 -9.66 -6.81
CA ALA A 96 2.28 -9.76 -6.54
C ALA A 96 2.56 -10.40 -5.16
N LEU A 97 1.80 -10.03 -4.13
CA LEU A 97 1.93 -10.58 -2.78
C LEU A 97 1.64 -12.08 -2.72
N ARG A 98 0.67 -12.57 -3.51
CA ARG A 98 0.43 -14.01 -3.66
C ARG A 98 1.59 -14.73 -4.35
N GLN A 99 2.15 -14.13 -5.40
CA GLN A 99 3.25 -14.74 -6.15
C GLN A 99 4.50 -14.92 -5.28
N VAL A 100 4.80 -13.96 -4.40
CA VAL A 100 5.93 -14.07 -3.46
C VAL A 100 5.59 -14.91 -2.22
N GLY A 101 4.33 -15.31 -2.04
CA GLY A 101 3.92 -16.23 -0.98
C GLY A 101 3.88 -15.63 0.43
N ILE A 102 3.54 -14.33 0.57
CA ILE A 102 3.36 -13.75 1.91
C ILE A 102 2.11 -14.33 2.59
N PRO A 103 2.16 -14.72 3.88
CA PRO A 103 1.01 -15.37 4.53
C PRO A 103 -0.03 -14.40 5.11
N LEU A 104 0.37 -13.16 5.44
CA LEU A 104 -0.48 -12.22 6.16
C LEU A 104 -0.26 -10.77 5.72
N VAL A 105 -1.36 -10.08 5.42
CA VAL A 105 -1.41 -8.65 5.16
C VAL A 105 -2.32 -7.97 6.17
N VAL A 106 -1.79 -6.97 6.85
CA VAL A 106 -2.52 -6.10 7.77
C VAL A 106 -2.66 -4.73 7.12
N PHE A 107 -3.87 -4.20 7.00
CA PHE A 107 -4.10 -2.91 6.37
C PHE A 107 -5.01 -1.97 7.15
N GLY A 108 -4.82 -0.67 6.89
CA GLY A 108 -5.59 0.40 7.52
C GLY A 108 -7.01 0.52 7.00
N CYS A 109 -7.22 1.32 5.95
CA CYS A 109 -8.54 1.46 5.34
C CYS A 109 -8.70 0.60 4.08
N HIS A 110 -9.94 0.29 3.76
CA HIS A 110 -10.32 -0.36 2.51
C HIS A 110 -10.03 0.53 1.30
N ASN A 111 -9.80 -0.10 0.15
CA ASN A 111 -9.58 0.56 -1.13
C ASN A 111 -10.83 0.42 -2.00
N GLU A 112 -11.73 1.38 -1.89
CA GLU A 112 -13.06 1.39 -2.52
C GLU A 112 -13.04 1.49 -4.05
N ARG A 113 -11.88 1.71 -4.67
CA ARG A 113 -11.76 1.84 -6.13
C ARG A 113 -11.00 0.68 -6.78
N PHE A 114 -10.00 0.14 -6.09
CA PHE A 114 -9.06 -0.81 -6.69
C PHE A 114 -8.71 -2.01 -5.79
N GLY A 115 -9.37 -2.17 -4.63
CA GLY A 115 -9.01 -3.15 -3.61
C GLY A 115 -9.03 -4.59 -4.12
N GLY A 116 -7.88 -5.27 -3.97
CA GLY A 116 -7.67 -6.67 -4.32
C GLY A 116 -7.82 -7.64 -3.15
N CYS A 117 -8.16 -7.12 -1.96
CA CYS A 117 -8.29 -7.91 -0.74
C CYS A 117 -9.75 -7.96 -0.22
N GLY A 118 -10.73 -7.79 -1.12
CA GLY A 118 -12.15 -7.93 -0.83
C GLY A 118 -13.02 -6.72 -1.17
N SER A 119 -12.46 -5.51 -1.30
CA SER A 119 -13.30 -4.34 -1.61
C SER A 119 -13.85 -4.34 -3.04
N ILE A 120 -13.03 -4.74 -4.02
CA ILE A 120 -13.46 -4.86 -5.42
C ILE A 120 -13.33 -6.32 -5.88
N LEU A 121 -12.14 -6.90 -5.71
CA LEU A 121 -11.87 -8.31 -5.97
C LEU A 121 -11.22 -8.96 -4.74
N SER A 122 -11.40 -10.26 -4.61
CA SER A 122 -10.73 -11.07 -3.58
C SER A 122 -9.53 -11.82 -4.19
N ILE A 123 -8.56 -11.09 -4.74
CA ILE A 123 -7.36 -11.69 -5.35
C ILE A 123 -6.60 -12.52 -4.32
N HIS A 124 -6.47 -12.01 -3.08
CA HIS A 124 -5.83 -12.68 -1.94
C HIS A 124 -6.31 -14.11 -1.66
N ASP A 125 -7.57 -14.43 -2.01
CA ASP A 125 -8.19 -15.74 -1.75
C ASP A 125 -8.84 -16.37 -2.99
N ALA A 126 -8.58 -15.83 -4.18
CA ALA A 126 -9.14 -16.38 -5.41
C ALA A 126 -8.60 -17.81 -5.65
N ASN A 127 -9.48 -18.76 -5.98
CA ASN A 127 -9.10 -20.14 -6.30
C ASN A 127 -8.46 -20.24 -7.71
N ILE A 128 -7.29 -19.64 -7.86
CA ILE A 128 -6.48 -19.60 -9.07
C ILE A 128 -5.08 -20.10 -8.68
N LEU A 129 -4.84 -21.39 -8.91
CA LEU A 129 -3.61 -22.06 -8.46
C LEU A 129 -2.32 -21.42 -9.01
N SER A 130 -2.39 -20.82 -10.20
CA SER A 130 -1.24 -20.17 -10.84
C SER A 130 -0.83 -18.83 -10.22
N LEU A 131 -1.58 -18.29 -9.25
CA LEU A 131 -1.24 -17.03 -8.57
C LEU A 131 -0.37 -17.21 -7.33
N GLY A 132 -0.10 -18.45 -6.90
CA GLY A 132 0.54 -18.74 -5.61
C GLY A 132 -0.47 -18.98 -4.48
N PRO A 133 -0.02 -19.23 -3.25
CA PRO A 133 -0.91 -19.49 -2.11
C PRO A 133 -1.81 -18.29 -1.79
N SER A 134 -2.96 -18.55 -1.18
CA SER A 134 -3.80 -17.50 -0.60
C SER A 134 -3.12 -16.89 0.64
N PHE A 135 -3.48 -15.66 0.99
CA PHE A 135 -2.99 -15.00 2.20
C PHE A 135 -4.14 -14.42 3.04
N GLN A 136 -3.91 -14.32 4.34
CA GLN A 136 -4.87 -13.75 5.28
C GLN A 136 -4.83 -12.23 5.28
N CYS A 137 -5.99 -11.61 5.51
CA CYS A 137 -6.14 -10.17 5.57
C CYS A 137 -6.70 -9.73 6.93
N ILE A 138 -6.08 -8.75 7.55
CA ILE A 138 -6.62 -8.03 8.72
C ILE A 138 -6.79 -6.56 8.33
N GLY A 139 -8.02 -6.17 8.03
CA GLY A 139 -8.36 -4.79 7.68
C GLY A 139 -8.85 -3.97 8.88
N GLY A 140 -8.82 -2.64 8.75
CA GLY A 140 -9.42 -1.72 9.71
C GLY A 140 -8.44 -1.16 10.76
N VAL A 141 -7.16 -1.52 10.70
CA VAL A 141 -6.19 -1.10 11.73
C VAL A 141 -5.86 0.38 11.58
N MET A 142 -6.34 1.21 12.51
CA MET A 142 -6.23 2.67 12.43
C MET A 142 -6.84 3.26 11.14
N LYS A 143 -7.94 2.65 10.66
CA LYS A 143 -8.68 3.03 9.45
C LYS A 143 -8.86 4.53 9.28
N GLU A 144 -9.31 5.22 10.33
CA GLU A 144 -9.68 6.63 10.26
C GLU A 144 -8.47 7.52 9.92
N LYS A 145 -7.28 7.13 10.42
CA LYS A 145 -6.04 7.82 10.09
C LYS A 145 -5.62 7.64 8.63
N ALA A 146 -5.85 6.46 8.05
CA ALA A 146 -5.59 6.21 6.64
C ALA A 146 -6.53 7.00 5.74
N ILE A 147 -7.82 7.03 6.08
CA ILE A 147 -8.83 7.84 5.37
C ILE A 147 -8.46 9.33 5.43
N ASP A 148 -8.05 9.84 6.60
CA ASP A 148 -7.69 11.24 6.75
C ASP A 148 -6.48 11.65 5.91
N LEU A 149 -5.48 10.77 5.75
CA LEU A 149 -4.35 11.03 4.85
C LEU A 149 -4.79 11.06 3.38
N LEU A 150 -5.60 10.10 2.95
CA LEU A 150 -6.14 10.09 1.58
C LEU A 150 -6.97 11.34 1.29
N LYS A 151 -7.83 11.76 2.23
CA LYS A 151 -8.59 13.01 2.13
C LYS A 151 -7.67 14.22 1.97
N LYS A 152 -6.61 14.34 2.77
CA LYS A 152 -5.63 15.43 2.66
C LYS A 152 -4.96 15.47 1.28
N PHE A 153 -4.65 14.30 0.70
CA PHE A 153 -4.10 14.22 -0.64
C PHE A 153 -5.11 14.68 -1.71
N TYR A 154 -6.35 14.20 -1.67
CA TYR A 154 -7.37 14.56 -2.67
C TYR A 154 -7.95 15.96 -2.51
N GLN A 155 -7.83 16.58 -1.33
CA GLN A 155 -8.15 17.99 -1.12
C GLN A 155 -7.06 18.93 -1.66
N GLY A 156 -5.83 18.43 -1.84
CA GLY A 156 -4.77 19.18 -2.50
C GLY A 156 -5.02 19.30 -4.00
N GLU A 157 -4.70 20.46 -4.57
CA GLU A 157 -4.59 20.59 -6.03
C GLU A 157 -3.35 19.84 -6.49
N ASN A 158 -3.48 19.03 -7.56
CA ASN A 158 -2.33 18.40 -8.17
C ASN A 158 -1.48 19.49 -8.86
N PRO A 159 -0.26 19.80 -8.38
CA PRO A 159 0.55 20.88 -8.95
C PRO A 159 1.05 20.55 -10.36
N ASN A 160 1.00 19.28 -10.76
CA ASN A 160 1.33 18.80 -12.10
C ASN A 160 0.10 18.68 -13.01
N ALA A 161 -1.11 18.96 -12.49
CA ALA A 161 -2.28 19.01 -13.35
C ALA A 161 -2.11 20.19 -14.32
N PRO A 162 -2.37 19.98 -15.62
CA PRO A 162 -2.46 21.11 -16.53
C PRO A 162 -3.56 22.06 -16.03
N GLU A 163 -3.34 23.38 -16.19
CA GLU A 163 -4.33 24.38 -15.82
C GLU A 163 -5.72 23.97 -16.30
N GLU A 164 -6.71 24.03 -15.40
CA GLU A 164 -8.06 23.59 -15.69
C GLU A 164 -8.67 24.48 -16.78
N LYS A 165 -8.65 24.01 -18.03
CA LYS A 165 -9.18 24.75 -19.19
C LYS A 165 -10.71 24.86 -19.20
N ARG A 166 -11.41 24.26 -18.23
CA ARG A 166 -12.86 24.35 -18.12
C ARG A 166 -13.22 25.69 -17.50
N LYS A 167 -13.91 26.54 -18.27
CA LYS A 167 -14.54 27.75 -17.74
C LYS A 167 -15.60 27.32 -16.72
N VAL A 168 -15.33 27.55 -15.43
CA VAL A 168 -16.36 27.50 -14.40
C VAL A 168 -17.42 28.53 -14.80
N LYS A 169 -18.62 28.07 -15.19
CA LYS A 169 -19.77 28.97 -15.30
C LYS A 169 -20.01 29.48 -13.89
N LYS A 170 -19.71 30.76 -13.63
CA LYS A 170 -20.28 31.44 -12.47
C LYS A 170 -21.79 31.35 -12.66
N GLU A 171 -22.46 30.53 -11.85
CA GLU A 171 -23.89 30.69 -11.65
C GLU A 171 -24.05 32.07 -11.00
N GLU A 172 -24.48 33.04 -11.81
CA GLU A 172 -25.03 34.28 -11.30
C GLU A 172 -26.25 33.89 -10.47
N LEU A 173 -26.10 33.91 -9.15
CA LEU A 173 -27.23 34.01 -8.23
C LEU A 173 -27.92 35.34 -8.51
N ASN A 174 -28.82 35.34 -9.48
CA ASN A 174 -29.92 36.28 -9.54
C ASN A 174 -31.02 35.74 -8.63
N ILE A 175 -31.10 36.31 -7.42
CA ILE A 175 -32.28 36.85 -6.70
C ILE A 175 -31.83 37.17 -5.27
#